data_AF-A0A1D1Y3K7-F1
#
_entry.id   AF-A0A1D1Y3K7-F1
#
_cell.length_a   1.000
_cell.length_b   1.000
_cell.length_c   1.000
_cell.angle_alpha   90.00
_cell.angle_beta   90.00
_cell.angle_gamma   90.00
#
_symmetry.space_group_name_H-M   'P 1'
#
loop_
_entity.id
_entity.type
_entity.pdbx_description
1 polymer ?
#
loop_
_entity_poly.entity_id
_entity_poly.type
_entity_poly.pdbx_seq_one_letter_code
_entity_poly.pdbx_strand_id
1 'polypeptide(L)'
;VDVTFDGKWILGTADTYLILICTVFKDKDGREKTGFSGRMGNRIAAPRLLKLTPLDSHLAGENNKFHGGHFSWVTESGKQERHLVATVGKFSIIWNFLQVKNSNHACYQNQEGLKSCYCYKIVPKDESIIDSRFMHEKFAVTDSPEAPLVVATPMKVSSFSISGRY
;
A
#
# COMPACT_ATOMS: atom_id res chain seq x y z
N VAL A 1 -8.19 5.36 -4.83
CA VAL A 1 -8.36 3.89 -4.93
C VAL A 1 -7.36 3.41 -5.95
N ASP A 2 -6.68 2.31 -5.66
CA ASP A 2 -5.74 1.67 -6.57
C ASP A 2 -5.98 0.16 -6.60
N VAL A 3 -5.54 -0.53 -7.65
CA VAL A 3 -5.80 -1.97 -7.86
C VAL A 3 -4.53 -2.63 -8.38
N THR A 4 -4.22 -3.85 -7.90
CA THR A 4 -3.11 -4.63 -8.45
C THR A 4 -3.35 -4.98 -9.91
N PHE A 5 -2.29 -5.20 -10.67
CA PHE A 5 -2.35 -5.54 -12.09
C PHE A 5 -3.19 -6.80 -12.36
N ASP A 6 -3.10 -7.81 -11.49
CA ASP A 6 -3.87 -9.04 -11.57
C ASP A 6 -5.33 -8.91 -11.08
N GLY A 7 -5.71 -7.73 -10.58
CA GLY A 7 -7.03 -7.44 -10.03
C GLY A 7 -7.36 -8.19 -8.74
N LYS A 8 -6.40 -8.87 -8.10
CA LYS A 8 -6.64 -9.68 -6.89
C LYS A 8 -6.77 -8.83 -5.63
N TRP A 9 -6.27 -7.59 -5.64
CA TRP A 9 -6.28 -6.70 -4.49
C TRP A 9 -6.69 -5.28 -4.85
N ILE A 10 -7.49 -4.67 -3.97
CA ILE A 10 -7.89 -3.27 -4.04
C ILE A 10 -7.33 -2.55 -2.81
N LEU A 11 -6.79 -1.35 -3.03
CA LEU A 11 -6.39 -0.42 -1.98
C LEU A 11 -7.34 0.78 -1.96
N GLY A 12 -8.07 0.93 -0.86
CA GLY A 12 -8.84 2.12 -0.54
C GLY A 12 -8.04 3.06 0.36
N THR A 13 -8.12 4.36 0.10
CA THR A 13 -7.52 5.41 0.94
C THR A 13 -8.65 6.15 1.64
N ALA A 14 -8.61 6.19 2.97
CA ALA A 14 -9.51 6.97 3.82
C ALA A 14 -8.66 7.88 4.72
N ASP A 15 -9.27 8.90 5.32
CA ASP A 15 -8.53 9.92 6.09
C ASP A 15 -7.57 9.34 7.14
N THR A 16 -7.96 8.29 7.86
CA THR A 16 -7.18 7.77 9.01
C THR A 16 -6.61 6.37 8.81
N TYR A 17 -6.85 5.74 7.66
CA TYR A 17 -6.33 4.41 7.34
C TYR A 17 -6.39 4.13 5.85
N LEU A 18 -5.57 3.17 5.40
CA LEU A 18 -5.83 2.47 4.15
C LEU A 18 -6.60 1.18 4.43
N ILE A 19 -7.43 0.76 3.49
CA ILE A 19 -8.11 -0.53 3.53
C ILE A 19 -7.65 -1.38 2.35
N LEU A 20 -7.11 -2.55 2.66
CA LEU A 20 -6.69 -3.55 1.68
C LEU A 20 -7.75 -4.65 1.61
N ILE A 21 -8.28 -4.86 0.41
CA ILE A 21 -9.37 -5.80 0.14
C ILE A 21 -8.88 -6.87 -0.83
N CYS A 22 -8.96 -8.14 -0.43
CA CYS A 22 -8.78 -9.26 -1.35
C CYS A 22 -10.06 -9.43 -2.17
N THR A 23 -9.95 -9.41 -3.49
CA THR A 23 -11.09 -9.61 -4.40
C THR A 23 -11.29 -11.07 -4.78
N VAL A 24 -10.36 -11.94 -4.41
CA VAL A 24 -10.34 -13.35 -4.81
C VAL A 24 -11.35 -14.13 -3.99
N PHE A 25 -12.19 -14.90 -4.68
CA PHE A 25 -13.14 -15.82 -4.06
C PHE A 25 -13.30 -17.10 -4.89
N LYS A 26 -13.81 -18.15 -4.25
CA LYS A 26 -14.22 -19.38 -4.94
C LYS A 26 -15.70 -19.32 -5.30
N ASP A 27 -16.01 -19.55 -6.56
CA ASP A 27 -17.39 -19.64 -7.04
C ASP A 27 -18.07 -20.96 -6.62
N LYS A 28 -19.30 -21.19 -7.10
CA LYS A 28 -20.05 -22.41 -6.76
C LYS A 28 -19.41 -23.68 -7.33
N ASP A 29 -18.61 -23.54 -8.39
CA ASP A 29 -17.92 -24.64 -9.08
C ASP A 29 -16.50 -24.84 -8.53
N GLY A 30 -16.13 -24.13 -7.45
CA GLY A 30 -14.81 -24.19 -6.83
C GLY A 30 -13.72 -23.43 -7.60
N ARG A 31 -14.06 -22.71 -8.67
CA ARG A 31 -13.10 -21.96 -9.49
C ARG A 31 -12.75 -20.64 -8.82
N GLU A 32 -11.47 -20.28 -8.87
CA GLU A 32 -10.99 -18.99 -8.39
C GLU A 32 -11.44 -17.88 -9.36
N LYS A 33 -12.11 -16.86 -8.83
CA LYS A 33 -12.52 -15.64 -9.55
C LYS A 33 -12.15 -14.41 -8.74
N THR A 34 -12.15 -13.25 -9.39
CA THR A 34 -12.03 -11.96 -8.73
C THR A 34 -13.39 -11.29 -8.65
N GLY A 35 -13.56 -10.35 -7.73
CA GLY A 35 -14.76 -9.52 -7.61
C GLY A 35 -15.09 -8.70 -8.87
N PHE A 36 -14.14 -8.59 -9.81
CA PHE A 36 -14.33 -7.96 -11.11
C PHE A 36 -14.96 -8.90 -12.16
N SER A 37 -14.79 -10.22 -12.01
CA SER A 37 -15.32 -11.23 -12.93
C SER A 37 -16.50 -12.03 -12.35
N GLY A 38 -16.96 -11.68 -11.14
CA GLY A 38 -18.13 -12.30 -10.53
C GLY A 38 -18.57 -11.66 -9.22
N ARG A 39 -19.77 -12.04 -8.76
CA ARG A 39 -20.34 -11.55 -7.49
C ARG A 39 -19.82 -12.37 -6.31
N MET A 40 -19.00 -11.73 -5.48
CA MET A 40 -18.37 -12.36 -4.32
C MET A 40 -19.34 -12.54 -3.13
N GLY A 41 -20.27 -11.60 -2.92
CA GLY A 41 -21.20 -11.63 -1.79
C GLY A 41 -20.47 -11.78 -0.45
N ASN A 42 -21.00 -12.66 0.42
CA ASN A 42 -20.44 -12.90 1.75
C ASN A 42 -19.18 -13.80 1.75
N ARG A 43 -18.62 -14.14 0.58
CA ARG A 43 -17.41 -14.97 0.44
C ARG A 43 -16.12 -14.15 0.42
N ILE A 44 -16.22 -12.85 0.63
CA ILE A 44 -15.08 -11.94 0.70
C ILE A 44 -14.21 -12.26 1.91
N ALA A 45 -12.89 -12.32 1.70
CA ALA A 45 -11.97 -12.41 2.82
C ALA A 45 -12.01 -11.11 3.64
N ALA A 46 -11.88 -11.22 4.97
CA ALA A 46 -11.87 -10.05 5.83
C ALA A 46 -10.82 -9.02 5.37
N PRO A 47 -11.22 -7.76 5.11
CA PRO A 47 -10.29 -6.69 4.77
C PRO A 47 -9.25 -6.45 5.86
N ARG A 48 -8.15 -5.81 5.48
CA ARG A 48 -7.09 -5.40 6.42
C ARG A 48 -6.96 -3.90 6.43
N LEU A 49 -6.81 -3.33 7.61
CA LEU A 49 -6.54 -1.91 7.78
C LEU A 49 -5.04 -1.67 7.84
N LEU A 50 -4.55 -0.64 7.19
CA LEU A 50 -3.18 -0.14 7.34
C LEU A 50 -3.25 1.20 8.04
N LYS A 51 -2.59 1.30 9.18
CA LYS A 51 -2.73 2.44 10.09
C LYS A 51 -1.36 2.88 10.59
N LEU A 52 -1.27 4.16 10.94
CA LEU A 52 -0.17 4.66 11.76
C LEU A 52 -0.39 4.31 13.21
N THR A 53 0.70 4.14 13.95
CA THR A 53 0.65 4.19 15.42
C THR A 53 0.13 5.55 15.88
N PRO A 54 -0.48 5.66 17.07
CA PRO A 54 -0.93 6.96 17.59
C PRO A 54 0.19 8.00 17.65
N LEU A 55 1.41 7.56 17.99
CA LEU A 55 2.59 8.42 18.02
C LEU A 55 2.94 8.96 16.63
N ASP A 56 3.05 8.09 15.63
CA ASP A 56 3.41 8.52 14.27
C ASP A 56 2.32 9.36 13.62
N SER A 57 1.05 9.06 13.92
CA SER A 57 -0.10 9.86 13.50
C SER A 57 0.00 11.29 14.05
N HIS A 58 0.37 11.43 15.33
CA HIS A 58 0.59 12.75 15.95
C HIS A 58 1.80 13.47 15.34
N LEU A 59 2.92 12.77 15.12
CA LEU A 59 4.14 13.33 14.54
C LEU A 59 3.97 13.79 13.08
N ALA A 60 2.97 13.26 12.37
CA ALA A 60 2.64 13.68 11.01
C ALA A 60 2.01 15.09 10.93
N GLY A 61 1.55 15.66 12.05
CA GLY A 61 1.03 17.03 12.15
C GLY A 61 -0.49 17.15 12.14
N GLU A 62 -1.01 18.38 12.17
CA GLU A 62 -2.44 18.68 12.40
C GLU A 62 -3.38 18.26 11.25
N ASN A 63 -2.88 18.10 10.02
CA ASN A 63 -3.64 17.63 8.86
C ASN A 63 -3.13 16.27 8.37
N ASN A 64 -3.05 15.30 9.30
CA ASN A 64 -2.52 13.95 9.10
C ASN A 64 -3.48 13.00 8.36
N LYS A 65 -4.16 13.49 7.33
CA LYS A 65 -5.01 12.65 6.49
C LYS A 65 -4.15 11.85 5.51
N PHE A 66 -4.47 10.57 5.34
CA PHE A 66 -3.89 9.79 4.26
C PHE A 66 -4.38 10.28 2.90
N HIS A 67 -3.46 10.37 1.95
CA HIS A 67 -3.75 10.55 0.53
C HIS A 67 -2.74 9.79 -0.34
N GLY A 68 -3.05 9.64 -1.64
CA GLY A 68 -2.14 9.02 -2.61
C GLY A 68 -1.78 7.56 -2.28
N GLY A 69 -2.75 6.74 -1.87
CA GLY A 69 -2.52 5.32 -1.62
C GLY A 69 -2.31 4.56 -2.93
N HIS A 70 -1.12 4.00 -3.14
CA HIS A 70 -0.74 3.32 -4.38
C HIS A 70 0.01 2.01 -4.15
N PHE A 71 -0.18 1.05 -5.07
CA PHE A 71 0.71 -0.10 -5.20
C PHE A 71 2.01 0.27 -5.91
N SER A 72 3.09 -0.46 -5.62
CA SER A 72 4.31 -0.38 -6.43
C SER A 72 4.06 -0.85 -7.86
N TRP A 73 4.53 -0.09 -8.83
CA TRP A 73 4.31 -0.40 -10.25
C TRP A 73 4.93 -1.74 -10.66
N VAL A 74 4.20 -2.49 -11.49
CA VAL A 74 4.69 -3.68 -12.21
C VAL A 74 4.36 -3.54 -13.69
N THR A 75 5.32 -3.81 -14.56
CA THR A 75 5.23 -3.55 -16.02
C THR A 75 4.92 -4.78 -16.87
N GLU A 76 5.11 -6.00 -16.36
CA GLU A 76 5.08 -7.23 -17.18
C GLU A 76 4.54 -8.47 -16.48
N SER A 77 4.05 -9.42 -17.28
CA SER A 77 3.46 -10.70 -16.88
C SER A 77 4.45 -11.54 -16.06
N GLY A 78 4.27 -11.53 -14.73
CA GLY A 78 4.97 -12.40 -13.80
C GLY A 78 5.50 -11.69 -12.56
N LYS A 79 5.68 -10.37 -12.60
CA LYS A 79 6.08 -9.59 -11.42
C LYS A 79 4.84 -9.23 -10.59
N GLN A 80 4.95 -9.39 -9.27
CA GLN A 80 3.93 -8.94 -8.31
C GLN A 80 4.38 -7.65 -7.64
N GLU A 81 3.42 -6.80 -7.32
CA GLU A 81 3.65 -5.61 -6.52
C GLU A 81 4.28 -6.02 -5.17
N ARG A 82 5.21 -5.22 -4.68
CA ARG A 82 5.99 -5.53 -3.47
C ARG A 82 5.70 -4.57 -2.33
N HIS A 83 5.25 -3.36 -2.66
CA HIS A 83 5.05 -2.30 -1.69
C HIS A 83 3.72 -1.59 -1.88
N LEU A 84 3.25 -1.00 -0.79
CA LEU A 84 2.14 -0.05 -0.76
C LEU A 84 2.72 1.26 -0.26
N VAL A 85 2.38 2.37 -0.88
CA VAL A 85 2.75 3.71 -0.40
C VAL A 85 1.51 4.53 -0.14
N ALA A 86 1.57 5.37 0.88
CA ALA A 86 0.62 6.46 1.10
C ALA A 86 1.36 7.66 1.64
N THR A 87 0.77 8.84 1.49
CA THR A 87 1.28 10.06 2.12
C THR A 87 0.42 10.47 3.30
N VAL A 88 1.07 10.96 4.35
CA VAL A 88 0.43 11.62 5.50
C VAL A 88 1.26 12.83 5.89
N GLY A 89 0.76 14.04 5.64
CA GLY A 89 1.50 15.28 5.92
C GLY A 89 2.87 15.30 5.23
N LYS A 90 3.94 15.29 6.02
CA LYS A 90 5.33 15.27 5.53
C LYS A 90 5.95 13.87 5.41
N PHE A 91 5.16 12.81 5.57
CA PHE A 91 5.65 11.43 5.58
C PHE A 91 5.16 10.65 4.36
N SER A 92 6.08 9.95 3.69
CA SER A 92 5.72 8.80 2.86
C SER A 92 5.76 7.55 3.72
N ILE A 93 4.64 6.84 3.79
CA ILE A 93 4.44 5.62 4.57
C ILE A 93 4.46 4.44 3.63
N ILE A 94 5.40 3.51 3.84
CA ILE A 94 5.64 2.39 2.94
C ILE A 94 5.41 1.08 3.70
N TRP A 95 4.47 0.27 3.23
CA TRP A 95 4.28 -1.10 3.72
C TRP A 95 4.87 -2.12 2.75
N ASN A 96 5.38 -3.22 3.29
CA ASN A 96 5.71 -4.40 2.51
C ASN A 96 4.43 -5.20 2.22
N PHE A 97 4.09 -5.36 0.95
CA PHE A 97 2.84 -5.98 0.54
C PHE A 97 2.79 -7.48 0.85
N LEU A 98 3.91 -8.20 0.79
CA LEU A 98 3.97 -9.62 1.17
C LEU A 98 3.68 -9.81 2.67
N GLN A 99 4.26 -8.97 3.52
CA GLN A 99 3.99 -8.97 4.96
C GLN A 99 2.53 -8.64 5.25
N VAL A 100 2.00 -7.60 4.61
CA VAL A 100 0.62 -7.18 4.77
C VAL A 100 -0.35 -8.30 4.38
N LYS A 101 -0.08 -9.07 3.32
CA LYS A 101 -0.92 -10.20 2.86
C LYS A 101 -0.82 -11.45 3.75
N ASN A 102 0.26 -11.62 4.50
CA ASN A 102 0.44 -12.81 5.33
C ASN A 102 -0.51 -12.79 6.54
N SER A 103 -1.52 -13.66 6.57
CA SER A 103 -2.49 -13.74 7.69
C SER A 103 -1.86 -14.08 9.05
N ASN A 104 -0.69 -14.70 9.04
CA ASN A 104 0.07 -15.12 10.22
C ASN A 104 1.07 -14.05 10.67
N HIS A 105 1.08 -12.86 10.03
CA HIS A 105 1.96 -11.77 10.41
C HIS A 105 1.73 -11.35 11.87
N ALA A 106 2.79 -11.04 12.61
CA ALA A 106 2.73 -10.68 14.02
C ALA A 106 1.79 -9.49 14.30
N CYS A 107 1.72 -8.52 13.37
CA CYS A 107 0.78 -7.40 13.42
C CYS A 107 -0.70 -7.84 13.61
N TYR A 108 -1.09 -9.08 13.26
CA TYR A 108 -2.48 -9.56 13.33
C TYR A 108 -2.75 -10.54 14.47
N GLN A 109 -1.74 -10.83 15.29
CA GLN A 109 -1.90 -11.69 16.46
C GLN A 109 -2.68 -10.91 17.54
N ASN A 110 -3.55 -11.60 18.27
CA ASN A 110 -4.32 -11.04 19.39
C ASN A 110 -5.22 -9.83 19.05
N GLN A 111 -5.64 -9.70 17.79
CA GLN A 111 -6.62 -8.68 17.38
C GLN A 111 -7.99 -9.32 17.11
N GLU A 112 -9.03 -8.71 17.65
CA GLU A 112 -10.43 -9.04 17.34
C GLU A 112 -10.98 -8.13 16.24
N GLY A 113 -11.93 -8.64 15.45
CA GLY A 113 -12.55 -7.88 14.37
C GLY A 113 -11.64 -7.63 13.16
N LEU A 114 -11.70 -6.42 12.60
CA LEU A 114 -10.91 -6.04 11.43
C LEU A 114 -9.43 -5.86 11.79
N LYS A 115 -8.61 -6.76 11.24
CA LYS A 115 -7.16 -6.81 11.46
C LYS A 115 -6.47 -5.55 10.92
N SER A 116 -5.60 -4.96 11.74
CA SER A 116 -4.83 -3.75 11.44
C SER A 116 -3.32 -4.03 11.41
N CYS A 117 -2.63 -3.48 10.42
CA CYS A 117 -1.19 -3.57 10.25
C CYS A 117 -0.51 -2.22 10.51
N TYR A 118 0.49 -2.23 11.39
CA TYR A 118 1.33 -1.09 11.76
C TYR A 118 2.79 -1.28 11.31
N CYS A 119 3.04 -2.30 10.50
CA CYS A 119 4.36 -2.73 10.08
C CYS A 119 4.76 -1.95 8.80
N TYR A 120 5.22 -0.70 8.97
CA TYR A 120 5.60 0.21 7.89
C TYR A 120 6.96 0.88 8.11
N LYS A 121 7.48 1.49 7.05
CA LYS A 121 8.62 2.42 7.07
C LYS A 121 8.13 3.84 6.83
N ILE A 122 8.64 4.78 7.60
CA ILE A 122 8.42 6.22 7.39
C ILE A 122 9.61 6.79 6.61
N VAL A 123 9.32 7.55 5.56
CA VAL A 123 10.32 8.41 4.90
C VAL A 123 9.88 9.86 5.08
N PRO A 124 10.57 10.63 5.94
CA PRO A 124 10.22 12.02 6.19
C PRO A 124 10.68 12.93 5.05
N LYS A 125 9.98 14.06 4.90
CA LYS A 125 10.34 15.19 4.06
C LYS A 125 10.30 16.48 4.87
N ASP A 126 11.00 17.49 4.38
CA ASP A 126 11.07 18.81 5.02
C ASP A 126 9.75 19.58 4.87
N GLU A 127 8.99 19.27 3.81
CA GLU A 127 7.71 19.90 3.48
C GLU A 127 6.58 18.87 3.42
N SER A 128 5.34 19.37 3.48
CA SER A 128 4.17 18.53 3.21
C SER A 128 4.24 17.96 1.79
N ILE A 129 4.02 16.67 1.67
CA ILE A 129 4.05 15.97 0.41
C ILE A 129 2.69 16.16 -0.26
N ILE A 130 2.70 16.49 -1.55
CA ILE A 130 1.50 16.61 -2.37
C ILE A 130 1.15 15.23 -2.93
N ASP A 131 2.15 14.52 -3.43
CA ASP A 131 1.95 13.19 -4.03
C ASP A 131 3.19 12.30 -3.87
N SER A 132 2.95 11.00 -3.80
CA SER A 132 3.99 9.97 -3.73
C SER A 132 3.59 8.78 -4.57
N ARG A 133 4.42 8.42 -5.56
CA ARG A 133 4.13 7.32 -6.48
C ARG A 133 5.39 6.59 -6.90
N PHE A 134 5.27 5.31 -7.16
CA PHE A 134 6.37 4.52 -7.70
C PHE A 134 6.64 4.90 -9.15
N MET A 135 7.92 5.05 -9.48
CA MET A 135 8.37 5.34 -10.83
C MET A 135 8.16 4.11 -11.73
N HIS A 136 7.67 4.35 -12.94
CA HIS A 136 7.55 3.31 -13.95
C HIS A 136 8.94 2.80 -14.37
N GLU A 137 9.12 1.48 -14.56
CA GLU A 137 10.43 0.87 -14.85
C GLU A 137 11.12 1.49 -16.08
N LYS A 138 10.36 1.84 -17.13
CA LYS A 138 10.86 2.59 -18.31
C LYS A 138 11.67 3.86 -17.97
N PHE A 139 11.41 4.50 -16.83
CA PHE A 139 12.09 5.72 -16.39
C PHE A 139 13.02 5.47 -15.20
N ALA A 140 13.10 4.23 -14.71
CA ALA A 140 14.05 3.87 -13.67
C ALA A 140 15.47 3.91 -14.24
N VAL A 141 16.28 4.81 -13.68
CA VAL A 141 17.70 5.00 -14.07
C VAL A 141 18.58 3.86 -13.54
N THR A 142 18.04 3.00 -12.67
CA THR A 142 18.76 1.91 -12.00
C THR A 142 18.14 0.57 -12.38
N ASP A 143 18.97 -0.46 -12.62
CA ASP A 143 18.55 -1.87 -12.77
C ASP A 143 18.06 -2.52 -11.44
N SER A 144 17.71 -1.70 -10.45
CA SER A 144 17.15 -2.17 -9.18
C SER A 144 15.85 -2.91 -9.44
N PRO A 145 15.64 -4.09 -8.82
CA PRO A 145 14.38 -4.79 -8.93
C PRO A 145 13.24 -4.05 -8.21
N GLU A 146 13.53 -2.99 -7.45
CA GLU A 146 12.56 -2.14 -6.78
C GLU A 146 12.40 -0.80 -7.50
N ALA A 147 11.16 -0.50 -7.90
CA ALA A 147 10.81 0.79 -8.47
C ALA A 147 11.11 1.92 -7.47
N PRO A 148 11.89 2.95 -7.85
CA PRO A 148 12.12 4.11 -6.98
C PRO A 148 10.80 4.81 -6.64
N LEU A 149 10.71 5.36 -5.43
CA LEU A 149 9.58 6.20 -5.05
C LEU A 149 9.87 7.64 -5.47
N VAL A 150 8.95 8.22 -6.25
CA VAL A 150 8.93 9.64 -6.61
C VAL A 150 8.03 10.37 -5.62
N VAL A 151 8.52 11.46 -5.07
CA VAL A 151 7.82 12.29 -4.09
C VAL A 151 7.84 13.73 -4.56
N ALA A 152 6.65 14.33 -4.63
CA ALA A 152 6.44 15.72 -4.98
C ALA A 152 6.04 16.51 -3.74
N THR A 153 6.75 17.60 -3.47
CA THR A 153 6.38 18.67 -2.52
C THR A 153 6.06 19.94 -3.33
N PRO A 154 5.52 21.01 -2.72
CA PRO A 154 5.23 22.25 -3.43
C PRO A 154 6.43 22.82 -4.20
N MET A 155 7.65 22.67 -3.65
CA MET A 155 8.86 23.29 -4.21
C MET A 155 9.75 22.33 -5.01
N LYS A 156 9.59 21.00 -4.84
CA LYS A 156 10.56 20.04 -5.38
C LYS A 156 9.93 18.69 -5.72
N VAL A 157 10.42 18.09 -6.80
CA VAL A 157 10.24 16.67 -7.09
C VAL A 157 11.55 15.94 -6.80
N SER A 158 11.47 14.83 -6.06
CA SER A 158 12.63 13.99 -5.72
C SER A 158 12.30 12.52 -5.93
N SER A 159 13.31 11.68 -6.15
CA SER A 159 13.16 10.23 -6.17
C SER A 159 14.19 9.56 -5.27
N PHE A 160 13.85 8.41 -4.71
CA PHE A 160 14.78 7.59 -3.93
C PHE A 160 14.47 6.10 -4.07
N SER A 161 15.49 5.25 -3.93
CA SER A 161 15.29 3.80 -3.90
C SER A 161 14.82 3.35 -2.52
N ILE A 162 13.89 2.42 -2.49
CA ILE A 162 13.41 1.79 -1.25
C ILE A 162 14.38 0.71 -0.76
N SER A 163 15.28 0.25 -1.64
CA SER A 163 16.31 -0.75 -1.40
C SER A 163 17.41 -0.18 -0.49
N GLY A 164 17.12 -0.08 0.80
CA GLY A 164 18.06 0.35 1.81
C GLY A 164 17.80 -0.41 3.11
N ARG A 165 18.67 -1.40 3.38
CA ARG A 165 18.90 -1.92 4.73
C ARG A 165 19.25 -0.73 5.61
N TYR A 166 18.47 -0.53 6.66
CA TYR A 166 18.93 -0.01 7.94
C TYR A 166 18.35 -0.92 9.02
#